data_AF-A0A8T5QFK1-F1
#
_entry.id   AF-A0A8T5QFK1-F1
#
_cell.length_a   1.000
_cell.length_b   1.000
_cell.length_c   1.000
_cell.angle_alpha   90.00
_cell.angle_beta   90.00
_cell.angle_gamma   90.00
#
_symmetry.space_group_name_H-M   'P 1'
#
loop_
_entity.id
_entity.type
_entity.pdbx_description
1 polymer ?
#
loop_
_entity_poly.entity_id
_entity_poly.type
_entity_poly.pdbx_seq_one_letter_code
_entity_poly.pdbx_strand_id
1 'polypeptide(L)'
;MSFVKKCPECGGINLFWNKEKGEIICRDCGLVVEDKMVDFGQEWREFDSSDADKLRRTGAPMSYTQFDQGLGTDVGKKSDLYQLGGKAKNKFFRLRKWQQRISTAIERNLKLALSELKRVSSYLRLPGSVEEEAARIYTLAVQKGLVRGRSMESVVAGA
;
A
#
# COMPACT_ATOMS: atom_id res chain seq x y z
N MET A 1 5.06 6.68 -18.15
CA MET A 1 3.88 7.21 -18.85
C MET A 1 4.06 8.71 -19.01
N SER A 2 4.30 9.16 -20.23
CA SER A 2 4.42 10.58 -20.55
C SER A 2 3.01 11.13 -20.79
N PHE A 3 2.49 11.92 -19.84
CA PHE A 3 1.24 12.64 -20.05
C PHE A 3 1.40 13.60 -21.23
N VAL A 4 0.57 13.45 -22.26
CA VAL A 4 0.63 14.34 -23.44
C VAL A 4 0.08 15.71 -23.04
N LYS A 5 0.95 16.72 -23.04
CA LYS A 5 0.60 18.09 -22.62
C LYS A 5 0.22 19.01 -23.79
N LYS A 6 0.47 18.59 -25.02
CA LYS A 6 0.25 19.36 -26.24
C LYS A 6 -0.19 18.46 -27.38
N CYS A 7 -1.08 18.96 -28.23
CA CYS A 7 -1.45 18.27 -29.46
C CYS A 7 -0.24 18.23 -30.43
N PRO A 8 0.09 17.07 -31.02
CA PRO A 8 1.20 16.96 -31.97
C PRO A 8 0.93 17.67 -33.31
N GLU A 9 -0.34 17.81 -33.72
CA GLU A 9 -0.71 18.41 -35.00
C GLU A 9 -0.81 19.94 -34.93
N CYS A 10 -1.55 20.49 -33.97
CA CYS A 10 -1.80 21.94 -33.89
C CYS A 10 -1.00 22.66 -32.79
N GLY A 11 -0.27 21.93 -31.93
CA GLY A 11 0.43 22.51 -30.79
C GLY A 11 -0.48 23.04 -29.66
N GLY A 12 -1.80 22.90 -29.81
CA GLY A 12 -2.80 23.34 -28.84
C GLY A 12 -2.67 22.63 -27.49
N ILE A 13 -2.96 23.37 -26.41
CA ILE A 13 -2.92 22.88 -25.02
C ILE A 13 -4.33 22.46 -24.55
N ASN A 14 -5.35 22.79 -25.34
CA ASN A 14 -6.76 22.57 -25.03
C ASN A 14 -7.17 21.12 -25.29
N LEU A 15 -6.76 20.23 -24.40
CA LEU A 15 -7.04 18.80 -24.44
C LEU A 15 -8.26 18.49 -23.56
N PHE A 16 -9.24 17.79 -24.14
CA PHE A 16 -10.43 17.33 -23.47
C PHE A 16 -10.34 15.83 -23.19
N TRP A 17 -10.59 15.47 -21.93
CA TRP A 17 -10.63 14.07 -21.53
C TRP A 17 -12.06 13.54 -21.62
N ASN A 18 -12.30 12.64 -22.57
CA ASN A 18 -13.54 11.90 -22.67
C ASN A 18 -13.44 10.59 -21.88
N LYS A 19 -14.04 10.56 -20.68
CA LYS A 19 -14.03 9.39 -19.80
C LYS A 19 -14.86 8.22 -20.32
N GLU A 20 -15.94 8.48 -21.07
CA GLU A 20 -16.84 7.43 -21.56
C GLU A 20 -16.18 6.57 -22.64
N LYS A 21 -15.34 7.19 -23.48
CA LYS A 21 -14.61 6.50 -24.55
C LYS A 21 -13.15 6.20 -24.21
N GLY A 22 -12.61 6.78 -23.13
CA GLY A 22 -11.19 6.64 -22.77
C GLY A 22 -10.25 7.35 -23.75
N GLU A 23 -10.66 8.52 -24.25
CA GLU A 23 -9.95 9.27 -25.30
C GLU A 23 -9.50 10.65 -24.81
N ILE A 24 -8.33 11.11 -25.26
CA ILE A 24 -7.91 12.53 -25.14
C ILE A 24 -8.08 13.19 -26.49
N ILE A 25 -8.95 14.20 -26.56
CA ILE A 25 -9.31 14.88 -27.80
C ILE A 25 -8.82 16.32 -27.73
N CYS A 26 -8.08 16.79 -28.73
CA CYS A 26 -7.78 18.21 -28.86
C CYS A 26 -9.02 18.97 -29.32
N ARG A 27 -9.48 19.98 -28.55
CA ARG A 27 -10.65 20.79 -28.92
C ARG A 27 -10.39 21.72 -30.10
N ASP A 28 -9.14 22.06 -30.36
CA ASP A 28 -8.77 23.05 -31.38
C ASP A 28 -8.71 22.44 -32.79
N CYS A 29 -8.32 21.15 -32.90
CA CYS A 29 -8.19 20.46 -34.20
C CYS A 29 -9.00 19.16 -34.32
N GLY A 30 -9.63 18.70 -33.24
CA GLY A 30 -10.42 17.46 -33.22
C GLY A 30 -9.60 16.16 -33.20
N LEU A 31 -8.26 16.24 -33.18
CA LEU A 31 -7.40 15.06 -33.14
C LEU A 31 -7.58 14.28 -31.84
N VAL A 32 -7.75 12.96 -31.95
CA VAL A 32 -7.62 12.02 -30.83
C VAL A 32 -6.13 11.76 -30.61
N VAL A 33 -5.59 12.28 -29.51
CA VAL A 33 -4.16 12.24 -29.18
C VAL A 33 -3.79 10.89 -28.55
N GLU A 34 -4.68 10.33 -27.75
CA GLU A 34 -4.50 9.04 -27.10
C GLU A 34 -5.86 8.34 -27.06
N ASP A 35 -5.89 7.08 -27.49
CA ASP A 35 -7.04 6.18 -27.43
C ASP A 35 -6.80 5.08 -26.37
N LYS A 36 -7.87 4.47 -25.87
CA LYS A 36 -7.83 3.33 -24.93
C LYS A 36 -7.10 3.60 -23.61
N MET A 37 -7.33 4.79 -23.03
CA MET A 37 -6.86 5.03 -21.67
C MET A 37 -7.47 4.04 -20.69
N VAL A 38 -6.61 3.49 -19.84
CA VAL A 38 -7.01 2.64 -18.73
C VAL A 38 -7.33 3.53 -17.54
N ASP A 39 -8.54 3.41 -17.00
CA ASP A 39 -8.90 4.04 -15.73
C ASP A 39 -8.31 3.22 -14.58
N PHE A 40 -7.46 3.85 -13.76
CA PHE A 40 -6.89 3.26 -12.55
C PHE A 40 -7.71 3.60 -11.28
N GLY A 41 -8.86 4.23 -11.46
CA GLY A 41 -9.83 4.48 -10.40
C GLY A 41 -10.46 3.19 -9.86
N GLN A 42 -11.25 3.34 -8.80
CA GLN A 42 -11.99 2.21 -8.24
C GLN A 42 -13.08 1.80 -9.23
N GLU A 43 -12.97 0.58 -9.77
CA GLU A 43 -13.98 0.03 -10.69
C GLU A 43 -15.31 -0.27 -9.95
N TRP A 44 -15.25 -0.51 -8.65
CA TRP A 44 -16.42 -0.80 -7.82
C TRP A 44 -16.94 0.47 -7.13
N ARG A 45 -18.27 0.56 -7.01
CA ARG A 45 -18.93 1.58 -6.18
C ARG A 45 -19.24 1.01 -4.81
N GLU A 46 -18.74 1.67 -3.77
CA GLU A 46 -19.09 1.39 -2.38
C GLU A 46 -20.27 2.28 -2.01
N PHE A 47 -21.45 1.69 -1.77
CA PHE A 47 -22.61 2.40 -1.24
C PHE A 47 -22.67 2.30 0.29
N ASP A 48 -22.21 1.16 0.84
CA ASP A 48 -22.08 0.90 2.27
C ASP A 48 -20.76 0.19 2.59
N SER A 49 -20.21 0.44 3.78
CA SER A 49 -18.92 -0.11 4.21
C SER A 49 -18.88 -1.64 4.30
N SER A 50 -20.03 -2.29 4.45
CA SER A 50 -20.18 -3.75 4.50
C SER A 50 -20.19 -4.42 3.11
N ASP A 51 -20.57 -3.68 2.06
CA ASP A 51 -20.55 -4.15 0.69
C ASP A 51 -19.17 -4.01 0.05
N ALA A 52 -18.36 -3.09 0.57
CA ALA A 52 -16.97 -2.87 0.14
C ALA A 52 -16.13 -4.16 0.21
N ASP A 53 -16.19 -4.91 1.32
CA ASP A 53 -15.38 -6.13 1.48
C ASP A 53 -15.82 -7.29 0.57
N LYS A 54 -17.06 -7.29 0.07
CA LYS A 54 -17.57 -8.31 -0.87
C LYS A 54 -17.28 -7.94 -2.32
N LEU A 55 -17.26 -6.66 -2.64
CA LEU A 55 -17.08 -6.14 -3.99
C LEU A 55 -15.60 -5.94 -4.36
N ARG A 56 -14.75 -5.64 -3.37
CA ARG A 56 -13.30 -5.52 -3.56
C ARG A 56 -12.72 -6.84 -4.02
N ARG A 57 -12.21 -6.84 -5.25
CA ARG A 57 -11.47 -7.98 -5.83
C ARG A 57 -9.99 -7.95 -5.49
N THR A 58 -9.52 -6.82 -4.97
CA THR A 58 -8.13 -6.58 -4.58
C THR A 58 -7.98 -6.59 -3.06
N GLY A 59 -6.75 -6.80 -2.60
CA GLY A 59 -6.41 -6.68 -1.18
C GLY A 59 -6.48 -5.23 -0.67
N ALA A 60 -6.11 -5.07 0.61
CA ALA A 60 -5.97 -3.75 1.23
C ALA A 60 -4.96 -2.87 0.48
N PRO A 61 -5.11 -1.54 0.53
CA PRO A 61 -4.10 -0.63 -0.02
C PRO A 61 -2.76 -0.82 0.70
N MET A 62 -1.67 -0.60 -0.03
CA MET A 62 -0.33 -0.63 0.57
C MET A 62 -0.19 0.52 1.57
N SER A 63 0.44 0.23 2.72
CA SER A 63 0.70 1.24 3.74
C SER A 63 2.10 1.10 4.31
N TYR A 64 2.82 2.22 4.42
CA TYR A 64 4.18 2.24 4.97
C TYR A 64 4.24 1.96 6.47
N THR A 65 3.10 1.99 7.16
CA THR A 65 2.98 1.65 8.58
C THR A 65 3.27 0.17 8.86
N GLN A 66 3.20 -0.69 7.85
CA GLN A 66 3.53 -2.11 7.95
C GLN A 66 4.92 -2.40 7.35
N PHE A 67 5.66 -3.31 7.98
CA PHE A 67 7.04 -3.63 7.58
C PHE A 67 7.17 -4.22 6.18
N ASP A 68 6.10 -4.86 5.69
CA ASP A 68 5.95 -5.47 4.36
C ASP A 68 4.97 -4.69 3.47
N GLN A 69 4.64 -3.46 3.87
CA GLN A 69 3.68 -2.58 3.21
C GLN A 69 2.25 -3.14 3.12
N GLY A 70 1.90 -4.15 3.92
CA GLY A 70 0.58 -4.78 3.89
C GLY A 70 0.45 -5.89 2.84
N LEU A 71 1.57 -6.37 2.28
CA LEU A 71 1.60 -7.48 1.33
C LEU A 71 1.52 -8.85 2.03
N GLY A 72 1.79 -8.90 3.34
CA GLY A 72 1.75 -10.12 4.13
C GLY A 72 0.36 -10.73 4.18
N THR A 73 0.32 -12.06 4.10
CA THR A 73 -0.90 -12.85 4.28
C THR A 73 -0.81 -13.71 5.53
N ASP A 74 -1.95 -13.92 6.18
CA ASP A 74 -2.07 -14.83 7.32
C ASP A 74 -2.63 -16.18 6.88
N VAL A 75 -2.01 -17.26 7.36
CA VAL A 75 -2.46 -18.63 7.08
C VAL A 75 -3.64 -18.96 8.00
N GLY A 76 -4.86 -18.80 7.46
CA GLY A 76 -6.14 -19.17 8.07
C GLY A 76 -6.52 -18.39 9.34
N LYS A 77 -7.69 -18.71 9.88
CA LYS A 77 -8.27 -18.07 11.08
C LYS A 77 -8.28 -19.02 12.28
N LYS A 78 -8.44 -18.46 13.49
CA LYS A 78 -8.58 -19.27 14.72
C LYS A 78 -9.79 -20.21 14.66
N SER A 79 -10.86 -19.82 13.97
CA SER A 79 -12.06 -20.63 13.72
C SER A 79 -11.75 -21.94 12.99
N ASP A 80 -10.85 -21.87 12.01
CA ASP A 80 -10.51 -22.99 11.13
C ASP A 80 -9.83 -24.10 11.93
N LEU A 81 -9.11 -23.73 13.00
CA LEU A 81 -8.46 -24.66 13.92
C LEU A 81 -9.45 -25.61 14.63
N TYR A 82 -10.69 -25.17 14.86
CA TYR A 82 -11.72 -26.00 15.47
C TYR A 82 -12.29 -27.05 14.50
N GLN A 83 -12.21 -26.80 13.19
CA GLN A 83 -12.72 -27.67 12.13
C GLN A 83 -11.70 -28.73 11.68
N LEU A 84 -10.41 -28.53 12.01
CA LEU A 84 -9.33 -29.41 11.59
C LEU A 84 -9.12 -30.60 12.55
N GLY A 85 -8.87 -31.79 12.01
CA GLY A 85 -8.41 -32.95 12.80
C GLY A 85 -6.96 -32.81 13.30
N GLY A 86 -6.54 -33.65 14.26
CA GLY A 86 -5.24 -33.51 14.95
C GLY A 86 -4.00 -33.44 14.03
N LYS A 87 -3.89 -34.31 13.02
CA LYS A 87 -2.78 -34.25 12.04
C LYS A 87 -2.78 -32.96 11.22
N ALA A 88 -3.96 -32.47 10.84
CA ALA A 88 -4.11 -31.24 10.07
C ALA A 88 -3.81 -29.99 10.93
N LYS A 89 -4.16 -29.99 12.22
CA LYS A 89 -3.76 -28.94 13.18
C LYS A 89 -2.23 -28.81 13.26
N ASN A 90 -1.50 -29.92 13.35
CA ASN A 90 -0.04 -29.88 13.39
C ASN A 90 0.57 -29.30 12.10
N LYS A 91 0.00 -29.64 10.94
CA LYS A 91 0.40 -29.04 9.65
C LYS A 91 0.12 -27.53 9.64
N PHE A 92 -1.06 -27.12 10.09
CA PHE A 92 -1.46 -25.71 10.20
C PHE A 92 -0.49 -24.90 11.08
N PHE A 93 -0.19 -25.38 12.29
CA PHE A 93 0.78 -24.72 13.17
C PHE A 93 2.17 -24.62 12.55
N ARG A 94 2.63 -25.67 11.84
CA ARG A 94 3.90 -25.62 11.12
C ARG A 94 3.88 -24.52 10.06
N LEU A 95 2.87 -24.49 9.18
CA LEU A 95 2.75 -23.47 8.13
C LEU A 95 2.76 -22.06 8.71
N ARG A 96 1.96 -21.81 9.76
CA ARG A 96 1.90 -20.51 10.42
C ARG A 96 3.23 -20.13 11.08
N LYS A 97 3.94 -21.09 11.69
CA LYS A 97 5.29 -20.87 12.23
C LYS A 97 6.30 -20.53 11.14
N TRP A 98 6.19 -21.12 9.95
CA TRP A 98 7.05 -20.80 8.81
C TRP A 98 6.73 -19.42 8.23
N GLN A 99 5.46 -19.06 8.09
CA GLN A 99 5.03 -17.74 7.61
C GLN A 99 5.51 -16.59 8.50
N GLN A 100 5.46 -16.77 9.83
CA GLN A 100 5.88 -15.74 10.79
C GLN A 100 7.40 -15.56 10.90
N ARG A 101 8.20 -16.37 10.20
CA ARG A 101 9.65 -16.20 10.21
C ARG A 101 10.02 -14.94 9.44
N ILE A 102 10.52 -13.96 10.18
CA ILE A 102 11.09 -12.77 9.60
C ILE A 102 12.43 -13.15 8.98
N SER A 103 12.60 -12.85 7.70
CA SER A 103 13.70 -13.38 6.90
C SER A 103 14.95 -12.51 7.03
N THR A 104 14.78 -11.19 7.12
CA THR A 104 15.91 -10.26 7.06
C THR A 104 16.13 -9.45 8.34
N ALA A 105 17.35 -8.96 8.55
CA ALA A 105 17.66 -8.03 9.64
C ALA A 105 16.91 -6.70 9.48
N ILE A 106 16.64 -6.29 8.24
CA ILE A 106 15.90 -5.08 7.90
C ILE A 106 14.42 -5.22 8.33
N GLU A 107 13.75 -6.31 7.92
CA GLU A 107 12.36 -6.55 8.33
C GLU A 107 12.21 -6.65 9.85
N ARG A 108 13.17 -7.30 10.54
CA ARG A 108 13.16 -7.36 12.01
C ARG A 108 13.24 -5.97 12.63
N ASN A 109 14.11 -5.11 12.10
CA ASN A 109 14.22 -3.73 12.55
C ASN A 109 12.94 -2.94 12.29
N LEU A 110 12.42 -2.98 11.06
CA LEU A 110 11.20 -2.27 10.67
C LEU A 110 10.01 -2.70 11.53
N LYS A 111 9.84 -4.00 11.80
CA LYS A 111 8.74 -4.49 12.63
C LYS A 111 8.73 -3.90 14.04
N LEU A 112 9.91 -3.78 14.67
CA LEU A 112 10.04 -3.20 16.00
C LEU A 112 9.86 -1.67 15.95
N ALA A 113 10.56 -1.01 15.03
CA ALA A 113 10.56 0.44 14.94
C ALA A 113 9.19 1.02 14.55
N LEU A 114 8.50 0.42 13.57
CA LEU A 114 7.16 0.86 13.17
C LEU A 114 6.13 0.63 14.29
N SER A 115 6.32 -0.40 15.13
CA SER A 115 5.49 -0.60 16.30
C SER A 115 5.70 0.47 17.38
N GLU A 116 6.95 0.91 17.57
CA GLU A 116 7.28 2.02 18.47
C GLU A 116 6.80 3.36 17.92
N LEU A 117 6.96 3.61 16.62
CA LEU A 117 6.46 4.81 15.94
C LEU A 117 4.94 4.91 16.14
N LYS A 118 4.21 3.83 15.93
CA LYS A 118 2.76 3.77 16.16
C LYS A 118 2.37 4.00 17.61
N ARG A 119 3.17 3.51 18.57
CA ARG A 119 2.95 3.77 20.00
C ARG A 119 3.10 5.26 20.31
N VAL A 120 4.13 5.91 19.76
CA VAL A 120 4.40 7.34 19.96
C VAL A 120 3.36 8.20 19.25
N SER A 121 3.00 7.89 18.00
CA SER A 121 1.96 8.62 17.25
C SER A 121 0.62 8.58 17.99
N SER A 122 0.25 7.41 18.51
CA SER A 122 -0.98 7.21 19.27
C SER A 122 -0.97 8.00 20.59
N TYR A 123 0.15 8.00 21.32
CA TYR A 123 0.30 8.77 22.55
C TYR A 123 0.17 10.28 22.30
N LEU A 124 0.76 10.78 21.22
CA LEU A 124 0.69 12.18 20.80
C LEU A 124 -0.61 12.55 20.07
N ARG A 125 -1.48 11.56 19.79
CA ARG A 125 -2.73 11.71 19.01
C ARG A 125 -2.50 12.34 17.63
N LEU A 126 -1.44 11.93 16.96
CA LEU A 126 -1.12 12.39 15.61
C LEU A 126 -2.09 11.79 14.58
N PRO A 127 -2.40 12.51 13.49
CA PRO A 127 -3.22 11.98 12.42
C PRO A 127 -2.46 10.87 11.65
N GLY A 128 -3.22 9.94 11.07
CA GLY A 128 -2.63 8.80 10.34
C GLY A 128 -1.74 9.19 9.15
N SER A 129 -1.98 10.34 8.53
CA SER A 129 -1.12 10.87 7.46
C SER A 129 0.30 11.18 7.95
N VAL A 130 0.45 11.65 9.19
CA VAL A 130 1.77 11.92 9.80
C VAL A 130 2.45 10.61 10.19
N GLU A 131 1.69 9.65 10.73
CA GLU A 131 2.22 8.30 11.02
C GLU A 131 2.75 7.62 9.76
N GLU A 132 2.02 7.74 8.65
CA GLU A 132 2.40 7.12 7.38
C GLU A 132 3.64 7.77 6.75
N GLU A 133 3.76 9.10 6.80
CA GLU A 133 4.95 9.79 6.29
C GLU A 133 6.18 9.52 7.17
N ALA A 134 6.03 9.52 8.50
CA ALA A 134 7.13 9.17 9.41
C ALA A 134 7.59 7.71 9.19
N ALA A 135 6.65 6.78 9.00
CA ALA A 135 6.95 5.39 8.66
C ALA A 135 7.70 5.25 7.32
N ARG A 136 7.30 6.04 6.31
CA ARG A 136 7.99 6.11 5.01
C ARG A 136 9.41 6.64 5.16
N ILE A 137 9.62 7.73 5.90
CA ILE A 137 10.95 8.31 6.17
C ILE A 137 11.85 7.30 6.89
N TYR A 138 11.33 6.66 7.94
CA TYR A 138 12.08 5.65 8.68
C TYR A 138 12.49 4.47 7.78
N THR A 139 11.56 3.99 6.94
CA THR A 139 11.84 2.90 5.99
C THR A 139 12.96 3.26 5.01
N LEU A 140 12.93 4.49 4.48
CA LEU A 140 14.00 5.01 3.62
C LEU A 140 15.34 5.09 4.35
N ALA A 141 15.35 5.52 5.62
CA ALA A 141 16.56 5.60 6.43
C ALA A 141 17.17 4.22 6.69
N VAL A 142 16.35 3.21 6.96
CA VAL A 142 16.80 1.81 7.13
C VAL A 142 17.37 1.26 5.83
N GLN A 143 16.69 1.46 4.70
CA GLN A 143 17.17 1.01 3.39
C GLN A 143 18.51 1.64 3.00
N LYS A 144 18.72 2.91 3.34
CA LYS A 144 19.99 3.62 3.16
C LYS A 144 21.06 3.27 4.21
N GLY A 145 20.73 2.44 5.20
CA GLY A 145 21.66 2.02 6.24
C GLY A 145 21.97 3.07 7.32
N LEU A 146 21.23 4.17 7.39
CA LEU A 146 21.48 5.31 8.29
C LEU A 146 21.17 5.00 9.77
N VAL A 147 20.46 3.91 10.03
CA VAL A 147 20.03 3.47 11.37
C VAL A 147 21.12 2.65 12.09
N ARG A 148 22.09 2.09 11.34
CA ARG A 148 23.15 1.27 11.93
C ARG A 148 24.05 2.13 12.84
N GLY A 149 24.18 1.70 14.10
CA GLY A 149 25.00 2.40 15.11
C GLY A 149 24.27 3.53 15.84
N ARG A 150 22.97 3.75 15.59
CA ARG A 150 22.13 4.70 16.33
C ARG A 150 21.09 3.96 17.16
N SER A 151 20.58 4.58 18.22
CA SER A 151 19.43 4.03 18.93
C SER A 151 18.19 4.11 18.03
N MET A 152 17.43 3.02 17.97
CA MET A 152 16.21 2.93 17.17
C MET A 152 15.22 4.03 17.57
N GLU A 153 15.05 4.26 18.87
CA GLU A 153 14.14 5.27 19.42
C GLU A 153 14.52 6.69 18.98
N SER A 154 15.82 7.01 18.92
CA SER A 154 16.27 8.33 18.46
C SER A 154 15.98 8.54 16.98
N VAL A 155 16.10 7.49 16.16
CA VAL A 155 15.78 7.58 14.74
C VAL A 155 14.27 7.65 14.53
N VAL A 156 13.48 6.91 15.32
CA VAL A 156 12.01 6.98 15.28
C VAL A 156 11.52 8.37 15.70
N ALA A 157 12.08 8.96 16.75
CA ALA A 157 11.70 10.31 17.20
C ALA A 157 12.12 11.42 16.23
N GLY A 158 13.14 11.17 15.40
CA GLY A 158 13.60 12.12 14.38
C GLY A 158 12.96 11.93 13.00
N ALA A 159 12.18 10.86 12.81
CA ALA A 159 11.43 10.58 11.58
C ALA A 159 10.03 11.21 11.65
#